data_AF-A0A946KB80-F1
#
_entry.id   AF-A0A946KB80-F1
#
_cell.length_a   1.000
_cell.length_b   1.000
_cell.length_c   1.000
_cell.angle_alpha   90.00
_cell.angle_beta   90.00
_cell.angle_gamma   90.00
#
_symmetry.space_group_name_H-M   'P 1'
#
loop_
_entity.id
_entity.type
_entity.pdbx_description
1 polymer ?
#
loop_
_entity_poly.entity_id
_entity_poly.type
_entity_poly.pdbx_seq_one_letter_code
_entity_poly.pdbx_strand_id
1 'polypeptide(L)'
;WLFTTPLMLIKFPLLLRLGDKGTKFFVQLVTLDIGMIVCAFIAETSPIGSNEWWGFFIVACVLELLIVAILYTGLGSAINAAPAPIAKSLNTMRLFILIGWAIYPIGFLMAYSGYGEVREIFYNVADVINKVGFGLAAYWGIEALSHSTKQTA
;
A
#
# COMPACT_ATOMS: atom_id res chain seq x y z
N TRP A 1 -1.85 -2.10 -11.62
CA TRP A 1 -1.81 -2.21 -10.14
C TRP A 1 -2.78 -3.23 -9.55
N LEU A 2 -3.93 -3.51 -10.18
CA LEU A 2 -4.98 -4.43 -9.69
C LEU A 2 -4.52 -5.78 -9.11
N PHE A 3 -3.40 -6.34 -9.58
CA PHE A 3 -2.83 -7.57 -9.01
C PHE A 3 -1.68 -7.30 -8.02
N THR A 4 -0.85 -6.30 -8.28
CA THR A 4 0.35 -6.05 -7.50
C THR A 4 0.05 -5.42 -6.14
N THR A 5 -0.95 -4.54 -6.05
CA THR A 5 -1.31 -3.86 -4.80
C THR A 5 -2.00 -4.81 -3.81
N PRO A 6 -2.91 -5.73 -4.20
CA PRO A 6 -3.39 -6.78 -3.30
C PRO A 6 -2.28 -7.68 -2.78
N LEU A 7 -1.30 -8.03 -3.63
CA LEU A 7 -0.13 -8.82 -3.25
C LEU A 7 0.81 -8.08 -2.29
N MET A 8 0.79 -6.76 -2.26
CA MET A 8 1.49 -5.98 -1.23
C MET A 8 0.71 -6.02 0.08
N LEU A 9 -0.61 -5.81 0.04
CA LEU A 9 -1.47 -5.75 1.22
C LEU A 9 -1.60 -7.11 1.94
N ILE A 10 -1.58 -8.24 1.23
CA ILE A 10 -1.63 -9.58 1.84
C ILE A 10 -0.43 -9.87 2.75
N LYS A 11 0.72 -9.21 2.55
CA LYS A 11 1.92 -9.46 3.37
C LYS A 11 1.70 -9.11 4.84
N PHE A 12 0.85 -8.13 5.15
CA PHE A 12 0.54 -7.74 6.53
C PHE A 12 -0.08 -8.89 7.35
N PRO A 13 -1.26 -9.44 6.98
CA PRO A 13 -1.84 -10.55 7.72
C PRO A 13 -0.99 -11.84 7.68
N LEU A 14 -0.20 -12.07 6.62
CA LEU A 14 0.71 -13.21 6.53
C LEU A 14 1.86 -13.13 7.54
N LEU A 15 2.53 -11.97 7.63
CA LEU A 15 3.62 -11.76 8.59
C LEU A 15 3.13 -11.76 10.04
N LEU A 16 1.88 -11.36 10.27
CA LEU A 16 1.25 -11.37 11.60
C LEU A 16 0.63 -12.72 11.98
N ARG A 17 0.52 -13.68 11.06
CA ARG A 17 -0.05 -15.03 11.28
C ARG A 17 -1.42 -15.01 11.97
N LEU A 18 -2.32 -14.12 11.55
CA LEU A 18 -3.59 -13.84 12.25
C LEU A 18 -4.72 -14.87 12.03
N GLY A 19 -4.47 -15.98 11.33
CA GLY A 19 -5.50 -16.98 10.99
C GLY A 19 -6.73 -16.34 10.32
N ASP A 20 -7.93 -16.72 10.75
CA ASP A 20 -9.21 -16.23 10.21
C ASP A 20 -9.36 -14.71 10.29
N LYS A 21 -8.82 -14.07 11.33
CA LYS A 21 -8.83 -12.61 11.46
C LYS A 21 -7.97 -11.97 10.36
N GLY A 22 -6.87 -12.62 9.99
CA GLY A 22 -6.03 -12.24 8.86
C GLY A 22 -6.77 -12.31 7.52
N THR A 23 -7.55 -13.37 7.31
CA THR A 23 -8.40 -13.52 6.11
C THR A 23 -9.43 -12.40 6.00
N LYS A 24 -10.08 -12.03 7.10
CA LYS A 24 -11.04 -10.91 7.11
C LYS A 24 -10.38 -9.59 6.74
N PHE A 25 -9.21 -9.29 7.33
CA PHE A 25 -8.44 -8.09 6.97
C PHE A 25 -7.99 -8.12 5.51
N PHE A 26 -7.54 -9.27 5.01
CA PHE A 26 -7.16 -9.42 3.61
C PHE A 26 -8.31 -9.09 2.67
N VAL A 27 -9.48 -9.70 2.87
CA VAL A 27 -10.67 -9.43 2.05
C VAL A 27 -11.07 -7.96 2.11
N GLN A 28 -11.07 -7.35 3.30
CA GLN A 28 -11.38 -5.94 3.47
C GLN A 28 -10.40 -5.02 2.71
N LEU A 29 -9.10 -5.24 2.90
CA LEU A 29 -8.04 -4.45 2.25
C LEU A 29 -8.09 -4.61 0.73
N VAL A 30 -8.26 -5.83 0.22
CA VAL A 30 -8.34 -6.09 -1.22
C VAL A 30 -9.59 -5.51 -1.85
N THR A 31 -10.73 -5.55 -1.16
CA THR A 31 -11.97 -4.95 -1.68
C THR A 31 -11.81 -3.44 -1.85
N LEU A 32 -11.22 -2.78 -0.85
CA LEU A 32 -10.91 -1.35 -0.93
C LEU A 32 -9.90 -1.05 -2.03
N ASP A 33 -8.85 -1.87 -2.16
CA ASP A 33 -7.81 -1.70 -3.17
C ASP A 33 -8.34 -1.87 -4.60
N ILE A 34 -9.18 -2.89 -4.85
CA ILE A 34 -9.85 -3.06 -6.13
C ILE A 34 -10.73 -1.85 -6.44
N GLY A 35 -11.54 -1.38 -5.48
CA GLY A 35 -12.35 -0.19 -5.64
C GLY A 35 -11.52 1.06 -5.95
N MET A 36 -10.40 1.24 -5.24
CA MET A 36 -9.46 2.34 -5.44
C MET A 36 -8.88 2.32 -6.85
N ILE A 37 -8.37 1.17 -7.31
CA ILE A 37 -7.77 1.03 -8.64
C ILE A 37 -8.81 1.21 -9.75
N VAL A 38 -10.03 0.69 -9.59
CA VAL A 38 -11.12 0.88 -10.57
C VAL A 38 -11.51 2.35 -10.65
N CYS A 39 -11.69 3.03 -9.51
CA CYS A 39 -12.00 4.47 -9.51
C CYS A 39 -10.87 5.29 -10.13
N ALA A 40 -9.61 5.01 -9.78
CA ALA A 40 -8.45 5.68 -10.36
C ALA A 40 -8.38 5.48 -11.89
N PHE A 41 -8.69 4.29 -12.39
CA PHE A 41 -8.73 4.03 -13.83
C PHE A 41 -9.85 4.80 -14.54
N ILE A 42 -11.04 4.88 -13.94
CA ILE A 42 -12.14 5.69 -14.49
C ILE A 42 -11.74 7.18 -14.51
N ALA A 43 -11.10 7.67 -13.45
CA ALA A 43 -10.59 9.03 -13.39
C ALA A 43 -9.53 9.30 -14.48
N GLU A 44 -8.55 8.40 -14.65
CA GLU A 44 -7.45 8.53 -15.62
C GLU A 44 -7.94 8.55 -17.08
N THR A 45 -9.03 7.84 -17.37
CA THR A 45 -9.62 7.76 -18.71
C THR A 45 -10.68 8.83 -18.97
N SER A 46 -11.06 9.62 -17.95
CA SER A 46 -12.01 10.72 -18.07
C SER A 46 -11.36 11.96 -18.68
N PRO A 47 -12.12 12.85 -19.34
CA PRO A 47 -11.59 14.13 -19.80
C PRO A 47 -10.96 14.91 -18.65
N ILE A 48 -9.71 15.37 -18.84
CA ILE A 48 -8.95 16.06 -17.80
C ILE A 48 -9.75 17.26 -17.27
N GLY A 49 -9.92 17.32 -15.96
CA GLY A 49 -10.64 18.39 -15.27
C GLY A 49 -12.17 18.30 -15.30
N SER A 50 -12.76 17.24 -15.88
CA SER A 50 -14.20 17.02 -15.82
C SER A 50 -14.70 16.69 -14.41
N ASN A 51 -16.02 16.72 -14.21
CA ASN A 51 -16.63 16.33 -12.94
C ASN A 51 -16.35 14.86 -12.60
N GLU A 52 -16.35 13.98 -13.61
CA GLU A 52 -16.02 12.56 -13.47
C GLU A 52 -14.55 12.38 -13.09
N TRP A 53 -13.64 13.13 -13.72
CA TRP A 53 -12.21 13.10 -13.41
C TRP A 53 -11.96 13.42 -11.93
N TRP A 54 -12.52 14.53 -11.43
CA TRP A 54 -12.39 14.92 -10.03
C TRP A 54 -13.13 13.99 -9.08
N GLY A 55 -14.36 13.58 -9.42
CA GLY A 55 -15.20 12.73 -8.60
C GLY A 55 -14.54 11.38 -8.32
N PHE A 56 -14.12 10.67 -9.37
CA PHE A 56 -13.48 9.37 -9.22
C PHE A 56 -12.07 9.47 -8.63
N PHE A 57 -11.32 10.54 -8.90
CA PHE A 57 -10.05 10.81 -8.22
C PHE A 57 -10.22 10.94 -6.71
N ILE A 58 -11.19 11.74 -6.25
CA ILE A 58 -11.46 11.92 -4.82
C ILE A 58 -11.88 10.59 -4.18
N VAL A 59 -12.75 9.82 -4.83
CA VAL A 59 -13.15 8.50 -4.32
C VAL A 59 -11.94 7.56 -4.20
N ALA A 60 -11.06 7.53 -5.19
CA ALA A 60 -9.83 6.72 -5.14
C ALA A 60 -8.94 7.13 -3.95
N CYS A 61 -8.70 8.43 -3.75
CA CYS A 61 -7.93 8.95 -2.61
C CYS A 61 -8.57 8.59 -1.26
N VAL A 62 -9.90 8.65 -1.14
CA VAL A 62 -10.61 8.24 0.08
C VAL A 62 -10.41 6.75 0.36
N LEU A 63 -10.50 5.90 -0.66
CA LEU A 63 -10.27 4.46 -0.52
C LEU A 63 -8.83 4.14 -0.11
N GLU A 64 -7.84 4.85 -0.66
CA GLU A 64 -6.43 4.77 -0.23
C GLU A 64 -6.29 5.14 1.27
N LEU A 65 -6.88 6.25 1.69
CA LEU A 65 -6.86 6.67 3.10
C LEU A 65 -7.56 5.68 4.03
N LEU A 66 -8.62 5.01 3.58
CA LEU A 66 -9.28 3.93 4.34
C LEU A 66 -8.37 2.71 4.48
N ILE A 67 -7.64 2.32 3.43
CA ILE A 67 -6.61 1.27 3.51
C ILE A 67 -5.57 1.64 4.55
N VAL A 68 -5.01 2.85 4.48
CA VAL A 68 -4.06 3.37 5.47
C VAL A 68 -4.65 3.34 6.88
N ALA A 69 -5.89 3.81 7.06
CA ALA A 69 -6.55 3.82 8.36
C ALA A 69 -6.68 2.40 8.95
N ILE A 70 -7.07 1.41 8.15
CA ILE A 70 -7.16 0.01 8.58
C ILE A 70 -5.78 -0.54 8.94
N LEU A 71 -4.74 -0.22 8.16
CA LEU A 71 -3.39 -0.65 8.45
C LEU A 71 -2.89 -0.10 9.78
N TYR A 72 -3.16 1.16 10.12
CA TYR A 72 -2.69 1.78 11.36
C TYR A 72 -3.56 1.46 12.58
N THR A 73 -4.89 1.40 12.42
CA THR A 73 -5.83 1.21 13.54
C THR A 73 -6.24 -0.25 13.71
N GLY A 74 -6.67 -0.92 12.64
CA GLY A 74 -7.15 -2.30 12.67
C GLY A 74 -6.05 -3.33 12.94
N LEU A 75 -4.87 -3.11 12.38
CA LEU A 75 -3.68 -3.94 12.61
C LEU A 75 -2.71 -3.36 13.65
N GLY A 76 -3.00 -2.18 14.20
CA GLY A 76 -2.21 -1.44 15.21
C GLY A 76 -1.70 -2.33 16.33
N SER A 77 -2.63 -2.88 17.10
CA SER A 77 -2.34 -3.70 18.28
C SER A 77 -1.63 -5.01 17.92
N ALA A 78 -1.99 -5.64 16.79
CA ALA A 78 -1.34 -6.87 16.34
C ALA A 78 0.12 -6.65 15.97
N ILE A 79 0.43 -5.53 15.32
CA ILE A 79 1.81 -5.13 14.98
C ILE A 79 2.62 -4.83 16.25
N ASN A 80 2.03 -4.14 17.22
CA ASN A 80 2.71 -3.83 18.48
C ASN A 80 2.97 -5.07 19.35
N ALA A 81 2.16 -6.11 19.22
CA ALA A 81 2.34 -7.38 19.91
C ALA A 81 3.28 -8.37 19.18
N ALA A 82 3.67 -8.08 17.94
CA ALA A 82 4.54 -8.94 17.15
C ALA A 82 6.00 -8.88 17.65
N PRO A 83 6.84 -9.89 17.33
CA PRO A 83 8.27 -9.83 17.60
C PRO A 83 8.88 -8.53 17.06
N ALA A 84 9.80 -7.92 17.81
CA ALA A 84 10.35 -6.59 17.47
C ALA A 84 10.87 -6.47 16.02
N PRO A 85 11.57 -7.46 15.43
CA PRO A 85 11.97 -7.40 14.01
C PRO A 85 10.78 -7.33 13.04
N ILE A 86 9.72 -8.10 13.30
CA ILE A 86 8.49 -8.12 12.49
C ILE A 86 7.71 -6.82 12.67
N ALA A 87 7.56 -6.34 13.90
CA ALA A 87 6.90 -5.07 14.19
C ALA A 87 7.59 -3.90 13.48
N LYS A 88 8.93 -3.85 13.50
CA LYS A 88 9.72 -2.84 12.78
C LYS A 88 9.48 -2.92 11.27
N SER A 89 9.58 -4.11 10.69
CA SER A 89 9.34 -4.34 9.26
C SER A 89 7.92 -3.90 8.83
N LEU A 90 6.90 -4.29 9.60
CA LEU A 90 5.51 -3.93 9.32
C LEU A 90 5.25 -2.42 9.44
N ASN A 91 5.89 -1.73 10.39
CA ASN A 91 5.82 -0.27 10.46
C ASN A 91 6.53 0.41 9.28
N THR A 92 7.67 -0.12 8.80
CA THR A 92 8.28 0.36 7.56
C THR A 92 7.35 0.14 6.36
N MET A 93 6.74 -1.04 6.26
CA MET A 93 5.77 -1.33 5.19
C MET A 93 4.55 -0.40 5.24
N ARG A 94 4.07 -0.01 6.43
CA ARG A 94 3.01 1.01 6.57
C ARG A 94 3.43 2.35 5.97
N LEU A 95 4.69 2.77 6.15
CA LEU A 95 5.20 4.02 5.57
C LEU A 95 5.27 3.96 4.04
N PHE A 96 5.56 2.80 3.45
CA PHE A 96 5.46 2.64 1.99
C PHE A 96 4.03 2.85 1.48
N ILE A 97 3.02 2.37 2.21
CA ILE A 97 1.61 2.59 1.84
C ILE A 97 1.19 4.04 2.12
N LEU A 98 1.61 4.64 3.22
CA LEU A 98 1.21 6.03 3.56
C LEU A 98 1.93 7.08 2.71
N ILE A 99 3.26 7.01 2.65
CA ILE A 99 4.10 8.04 2.03
C ILE A 99 4.47 7.62 0.61
N GLY A 100 4.83 6.36 0.42
CA GLY A 100 5.26 5.85 -0.88
C GLY A 100 4.12 5.87 -1.91
N TRP A 101 2.89 5.54 -1.51
CA TRP A 101 1.76 5.56 -2.44
C TRP A 101 1.22 6.96 -2.71
N ALA A 102 1.43 7.94 -1.82
CA ALA A 102 1.02 9.33 -2.06
C ALA A 102 1.62 9.93 -3.35
N ILE A 103 2.71 9.36 -3.89
CA ILE A 103 3.27 9.74 -5.18
C ILE A 103 2.26 9.54 -6.33
N TYR A 104 1.41 8.51 -6.26
CA TYR A 104 0.45 8.20 -7.33
C TYR A 104 -0.64 9.27 -7.48
N PRO A 105 -1.39 9.69 -6.44
CA PRO A 105 -2.36 10.78 -6.56
C PRO A 105 -1.69 12.12 -6.87
N ILE A 106 -0.48 12.39 -6.37
CA ILE A 106 0.28 13.59 -6.77
C ILE A 106 0.59 13.57 -8.26
N GLY A 107 1.07 12.43 -8.77
CA GLY A 107 1.33 12.25 -10.19
C GLY A 107 0.05 12.41 -11.02
N PHE A 108 -1.08 11.89 -10.55
CA PHE A 108 -2.37 12.03 -11.25
C PHE A 108 -2.71 13.51 -11.49
N LEU A 109 -2.52 14.36 -10.47
CA LEU A 109 -2.73 15.80 -10.58
C LEU A 109 -1.74 16.49 -11.53
N MET A 110 -0.59 15.88 -11.84
CA MET A 110 0.36 16.42 -12.83
C MET A 110 -0.22 16.45 -14.25
N ALA A 111 -1.19 15.58 -14.57
CA ALA A 111 -1.89 15.63 -15.85
C ALA A 111 -2.66 16.96 -16.01
N TYR A 112 -3.26 17.45 -14.92
CA TYR A 112 -3.99 18.72 -14.90
C TYR A 112 -3.07 19.94 -15.08
N SER A 113 -1.82 19.85 -14.62
CA SER A 113 -0.83 20.92 -14.77
C SER A 113 0.01 20.82 -16.05
N GLY A 114 -0.33 19.91 -16.97
CA GLY A 114 0.36 19.76 -18.26
C GLY A 114 1.68 18.98 -18.22
N TYR A 115 1.98 18.30 -17.10
CA TYR A 115 3.20 17.51 -16.90
C TYR A 115 2.96 15.99 -16.99
N GLY A 116 1.92 15.57 -17.72
CA GLY A 116 1.51 14.16 -17.84
C GLY A 116 2.60 13.23 -18.40
N GLU A 117 3.47 13.70 -19.30
CA GLU A 117 4.55 12.85 -19.85
C GLU A 117 5.67 12.64 -18.82
N VAL A 118 6.04 13.69 -18.07
CA VAL A 118 7.10 13.62 -17.05
C VAL A 118 6.64 12.75 -15.87
N ARG A 119 5.34 12.74 -15.57
CA ARG A 119 4.73 11.87 -14.55
C ARG A 119 5.10 10.39 -14.74
N GLU A 120 5.16 9.89 -15.96
CA GLU A 120 5.45 8.47 -16.21
C GLU A 120 6.86 8.07 -15.75
N ILE A 121 7.83 8.99 -15.79
CA ILE A 121 9.17 8.77 -15.23
C ILE A 121 9.08 8.64 -13.70
N PHE A 122 8.33 9.55 -13.05
CA PHE A 122 8.11 9.50 -11.61
C PHE A 122 7.40 8.22 -11.18
N TYR A 123 6.39 7.77 -11.93
CA TYR A 123 5.70 6.52 -11.66
C TYR A 123 6.59 5.29 -11.77
N ASN A 124 7.47 5.23 -12.77
CA ASN A 124 8.43 4.12 -12.89
C ASN A 124 9.41 4.09 -11.71
N VAL A 125 9.95 5.24 -11.31
CA VAL A 125 10.85 5.34 -10.14
C VAL A 125 10.10 4.96 -8.85
N ALA A 126 8.89 5.49 -8.67
CA ALA A 126 8.02 5.15 -7.54
C ALA A 126 7.71 3.66 -7.49
N ASP A 127 7.45 3.03 -8.64
CA ASP A 127 7.17 1.60 -8.72
C ASP A 127 8.37 0.74 -8.30
N VAL A 128 9.58 1.10 -8.71
CA VAL A 128 10.80 0.41 -8.24
C VAL A 128 10.92 0.53 -6.72
N ILE A 129 10.80 1.75 -6.18
CA ILE A 129 10.92 2.00 -4.74
C ILE A 129 9.81 1.24 -3.97
N ASN A 130 8.55 1.40 -4.37
CA ASN A 130 7.39 0.87 -3.68
C ASN A 130 7.22 -0.63 -3.83
N LYS A 131 7.71 -1.26 -4.90
CA LYS A 131 7.60 -2.71 -5.09
C LYS A 131 8.82 -3.42 -4.54
N VAL A 132 10.02 -3.02 -4.95
CA VAL A 132 11.27 -3.65 -4.52
C VAL A 132 11.57 -3.30 -3.06
N GLY A 133 11.53 -2.01 -2.71
CA GLY A 133 11.79 -1.55 -1.34
C GLY A 133 10.80 -2.14 -0.33
N PHE A 134 9.51 -2.21 -0.67
CA PHE A 134 8.52 -2.87 0.17
C PHE A 134 8.78 -4.38 0.33
N GLY A 135 9.18 -5.06 -0.74
CA GLY A 135 9.61 -6.45 -0.69
C GLY A 135 10.80 -6.67 0.24
N LEU A 136 11.82 -5.81 0.14
CA LEU A 136 13.00 -5.85 1.00
C LEU A 136 12.66 -5.55 2.47
N ALA A 137 11.76 -4.60 2.73
CA ALA A 137 11.30 -4.31 4.09
C ALA A 137 10.65 -5.55 4.74
N ALA A 138 9.80 -6.26 3.99
CA ALA A 138 9.20 -7.52 4.45
C ALA A 138 10.25 -8.62 4.68
N TYR A 139 11.19 -8.79 3.75
CA TYR A 139 12.27 -9.78 3.83
C TYR A 139 13.15 -9.57 5.07
N TRP A 140 13.61 -8.35 5.32
CA TRP A 140 14.47 -8.05 6.47
C TRP A 140 13.81 -8.31 7.82
N GLY A 141 12.48 -8.19 7.91
CA GLY A 141 11.75 -8.57 9.11
C GLY A 141 11.88 -10.05 9.44
N ILE A 142 11.72 -10.90 8.42
CA ILE A 142 11.85 -12.36 8.56
C ILE A 142 13.31 -12.76 8.83
N GLU A 143 14.24 -12.19 8.07
CA GLU A 143 15.67 -12.50 8.19
C GLU A 143 16.19 -12.19 9.60
N ALA A 144 15.87 -10.99 10.12
CA ALA A 144 16.27 -10.57 11.45
C ALA A 144 15.64 -11.45 12.55
N LEU A 145 14.38 -11.87 12.38
CA LEU A 145 13.75 -12.82 13.31
C LEU A 145 14.49 -14.16 13.33
N SER A 146 14.90 -14.67 12.17
CA SER A 146 15.58 -15.97 12.06
C SER A 146 16.93 -15.99 12.80
N HIS A 147 17.67 -14.87 12.80
CA HIS A 147 18.92 -14.74 13.54
C HIS A 147 18.71 -14.66 15.05
N SER A 148 17.67 -13.94 15.51
CA SER A 148 17.32 -13.89 16.93
C SER A 148 16.92 -15.26 17.50
N THR A 149 16.22 -16.09 16.71
CA THR A 149 15.87 -17.45 17.12
C THR A 149 17.10 -18.36 17.22
N LYS A 150 18.07 -18.25 16.30
CA LYS A 150 19.31 -19.05 16.33
C LYS A 150 20.24 -18.72 17.51
N GLN A 151 20.18 -17.51 18.05
CA GLN A 151 20.99 -17.12 19.22
C GLN A 151 20.40 -17.55 20.56
N THR A 152 19.13 -17.95 20.58
CA THR A 152 18.39 -18.31 21.81
C THR A 152 18.13 -19.81 21.95
N ALA A 153 18.50 -20.60 20.93
CA ALA A 153 18.45 -22.06 20.91
C ALA A 153 19.84 -22.65 21.19
#